data_AF-A0AA49GLK7-F1
#
_entry.id   AF-A0AA49GLK7-F1
#
_cell.length_a   1.000
_cell.length_b   1.000
_cell.length_c   1.000
_cell.angle_alpha   90.00
_cell.angle_beta   90.00
_cell.angle_gamma   90.00
#
_symmetry.space_group_name_H-M   'P 1'
#
loop_
_entity.id
_entity.type
_entity.pdbx_description
1 polymer ?
#
loop_
_entity_poly.entity_id
_entity_poly.type
_entity_poly.pdbx_seq_one_letter_code
_entity_poly.pdbx_strand_id
1 'polypeptide(L)'
;MAVPAIAYKAGQLAWQNRPRISISSQVTSTILAVGAAAGVFLGVRAVVKNFKQGIRENQALTEGNPAAFATQLKMAFENDNYFGWGTDEEAVFAVLETIPTSSVMNKVQRAYRDLYGRNLAADLKEELSSEEFATALQIINSKP
;
A
#
# COMPACT_ATOMS: atom_id res chain seq x y z
N MET A 1 13.63 -45.42 -34.22
CA MET A 1 13.66 -46.01 -32.86
C MET A 1 12.24 -45.95 -32.32
N ALA A 2 11.55 -47.09 -32.19
CA ALA A 2 10.13 -47.14 -31.86
C ALA A 2 9.93 -47.03 -30.34
N VAL A 3 9.08 -46.09 -29.91
CA VAL A 3 8.65 -45.98 -28.51
C VAL A 3 7.64 -47.11 -28.24
N PRO A 4 7.79 -47.91 -27.15
CA PRO A 4 6.97 -49.10 -26.95
C PRO A 4 5.50 -48.78 -26.67
N ALA A 5 4.61 -49.59 -27.24
CA ALA A 5 3.14 -49.44 -27.30
C ALA A 5 2.40 -49.37 -25.94
N ILE A 6 3.11 -49.48 -24.81
CA ILE A 6 2.53 -49.41 -23.46
C ILE A 6 2.19 -47.95 -23.08
N ALA A 7 2.94 -46.97 -23.59
CA ALA A 7 2.68 -45.54 -23.33
C ALA A 7 1.36 -45.02 -23.95
N TYR A 8 0.89 -45.65 -25.03
CA TYR A 8 -0.33 -45.22 -25.73
C TYR A 8 -1.62 -45.54 -24.97
N LYS A 9 -1.68 -46.62 -24.17
CA LYS A 9 -2.89 -46.98 -23.42
C LYS A 9 -3.12 -46.11 -22.18
N ALA A 10 -2.06 -45.61 -21.55
CA ALA A 10 -2.18 -44.70 -20.39
C ALA A 10 -2.64 -43.29 -20.79
N GLY A 11 -2.24 -42.81 -21.97
CA GLY A 11 -2.70 -41.53 -22.52
C GLY A 11 -4.19 -41.52 -22.88
N GLN A 12 -4.73 -42.62 -23.41
CA GLN A 12 -6.12 -42.68 -23.86
C GLN A 12 -7.15 -42.62 -22.73
N LEU A 13 -6.82 -43.11 -21.52
CA LEU A 13 -7.70 -42.99 -20.34
C LEU A 13 -7.86 -41.54 -19.84
N ALA A 14 -6.86 -40.67 -20.03
CA ALA A 14 -6.92 -39.26 -19.62
C ALA A 14 -7.57 -38.35 -20.69
N TRP A 15 -7.79 -38.85 -21.90
CA TRP A 15 -8.36 -38.07 -23.01
C TRP A 15 -9.88 -38.22 -23.16
N GLN A 16 -10.49 -39.25 -22.58
CA GLN A 16 -11.92 -39.53 -22.77
C GLN A 16 -12.82 -38.66 -21.88
N ASN A 17 -12.29 -38.08 -20.80
CA ASN A 17 -13.06 -37.37 -19.77
C ASN A 17 -12.64 -35.90 -19.60
N ARG A 18 -12.53 -35.16 -20.71
CA ARG A 18 -12.39 -33.70 -20.66
C ARG A 18 -13.75 -33.03 -20.87
N PRO A 19 -14.27 -32.22 -19.93
CA PRO A 19 -15.47 -31.44 -20.18
C PRO A 19 -15.18 -30.43 -21.31
N ARG A 20 -15.98 -30.50 -22.39
CA ARG A 20 -15.88 -29.56 -23.51
C ARG A 20 -16.49 -28.23 -23.11
N ILE A 21 -15.65 -27.25 -22.80
CA ILE A 21 -16.06 -25.85 -22.72
C ILE A 21 -15.94 -25.26 -24.13
N SER A 22 -17.09 -24.97 -24.75
CA SER A 22 -17.17 -24.22 -26.00
C SER A 22 -17.13 -22.74 -25.64
N ILE A 23 -16.06 -22.04 -26.03
CA ILE A 23 -15.91 -20.60 -25.85
C ILE A 23 -16.13 -19.94 -27.20
N SER A 24 -17.33 -19.39 -27.42
CA SER A 24 -17.62 -18.52 -28.56
C SER A 24 -16.92 -17.17 -28.38
N SER A 25 -16.31 -16.66 -29.44
CA SER A 25 -15.33 -15.55 -29.45
C SER A 25 -15.90 -14.14 -29.18
N GLN A 26 -16.79 -13.97 -28.21
CA GLN A 26 -17.37 -12.67 -27.87
C GLN A 26 -17.24 -12.24 -26.39
N VAL A 27 -16.43 -12.91 -25.56
CA VAL A 27 -16.27 -12.50 -24.16
C VAL A 27 -14.81 -12.25 -23.81
N THR A 28 -14.31 -11.10 -24.27
CA THR A 28 -13.15 -10.42 -23.70
C THR A 28 -13.73 -9.25 -22.90
N SER A 29 -13.71 -9.31 -21.55
CA SER A 29 -13.87 -8.18 -20.58
C SER A 29 -14.74 -8.39 -19.32
N THR A 30 -14.94 -9.62 -18.81
CA THR A 30 -15.57 -9.81 -17.48
C THR A 30 -14.86 -10.84 -16.59
N ILE A 31 -13.52 -10.82 -16.57
CA ILE A 31 -12.74 -11.36 -15.43
C ILE A 31 -12.44 -10.19 -14.49
N LEU A 32 -13.51 -9.54 -14.04
CA LEU A 32 -13.57 -8.79 -12.80
C LEU A 32 -14.93 -9.16 -12.20
N ALA A 33 -14.91 -9.87 -11.07
CA ALA A 33 -16.09 -10.32 -10.31
C ALA A 33 -16.90 -11.48 -10.92
N VAL A 34 -16.61 -12.72 -10.51
CA VAL A 34 -17.54 -13.72 -9.91
C VAL A 34 -16.73 -15.01 -9.72
N GLY A 35 -15.91 -15.05 -8.67
CA GLY A 35 -15.46 -16.33 -8.10
C GLY A 35 -16.58 -16.89 -7.24
N ALA A 36 -17.56 -17.57 -7.84
CA ALA A 36 -18.67 -18.19 -7.11
C ALA A 36 -18.48 -19.70 -7.03
N ALA A 37 -17.85 -20.16 -5.94
CA ALA A 37 -18.22 -21.42 -5.33
C ALA A 37 -18.01 -21.31 -3.81
N ALA A 38 -19.09 -20.97 -3.10
CA ALA A 38 -19.33 -21.13 -1.66
C ALA A 38 -18.78 -20.13 -0.61
N GLY A 39 -17.92 -19.15 -0.91
CA GLY A 39 -17.28 -18.29 0.13
C GLY A 39 -17.63 -16.79 0.20
N VAL A 40 -18.63 -16.30 -0.54
CA VAL A 40 -18.57 -14.93 -1.09
C VAL A 40 -19.17 -13.80 -0.22
N PHE A 41 -19.93 -14.03 0.86
CA PHE A 41 -20.46 -12.89 1.64
C PHE A 41 -19.60 -12.46 2.85
N LEU A 42 -18.89 -13.39 3.49
CA LEU A 42 -17.96 -13.07 4.59
C LEU A 42 -16.51 -12.87 4.12
N GLY A 43 -16.13 -13.47 2.99
CA GLY A 43 -14.78 -13.37 2.43
C GLY A 43 -14.48 -12.02 1.76
N VAL A 44 -15.48 -11.31 1.23
CA VAL A 44 -15.28 -10.03 0.54
C VAL A 44 -14.64 -8.98 1.46
N ARG A 45 -15.07 -8.91 2.73
CA ARG A 45 -14.47 -7.98 3.70
C ARG A 45 -13.00 -8.30 4.00
N ALA A 46 -12.65 -9.58 4.06
CA ALA A 46 -11.29 -10.04 4.38
C ALA A 46 -10.33 -9.86 3.18
N VAL A 47 -10.80 -10.16 1.96
CA VAL A 47 -10.00 -10.03 0.74
C VAL A 47 -9.75 -8.54 0.40
N VAL A 48 -10.73 -7.66 0.60
CA VAL A 48 -10.55 -6.21 0.40
C VAL A 48 -9.50 -5.62 1.35
N LYS A 49 -9.43 -6.10 2.61
CA LYS A 49 -8.46 -5.59 3.59
C LYS A 49 -7.01 -5.95 3.23
N ASN A 50 -6.79 -7.15 2.69
CA ASN A 50 -5.45 -7.63 2.31
C ASN A 50 -5.00 -7.13 0.92
N PHE A 51 -5.92 -6.91 -0.04
CA PHE A 51 -5.59 -6.29 -1.33
C PHE A 51 -5.23 -4.80 -1.21
N LYS A 52 -5.77 -4.09 -0.20
CA LYS A 52 -5.44 -2.69 0.06
C LYS A 52 -3.96 -2.51 0.43
N GLN A 53 -3.32 -3.50 1.06
CA GLN A 53 -1.91 -3.41 1.48
C GLN A 53 -0.93 -3.60 0.32
N GLY A 54 -1.11 -4.63 -0.53
CA GLY A 54 -0.17 -4.93 -1.63
C GLY A 54 -0.14 -3.91 -2.79
N ILE A 55 -1.21 -3.13 -2.96
CA ILE A 55 -1.25 -2.01 -3.92
C ILE A 55 -0.63 -0.73 -3.32
N ARG A 56 -0.69 -0.57 -1.99
CA ARG A 56 -0.13 0.59 -1.27
C ARG A 56 1.39 0.56 -1.20
N GLU A 57 1.99 -0.62 -1.09
CA GLU A 57 3.44 -0.81 -0.94
C GLU A 57 4.22 -0.37 -2.20
N ASN A 58 3.72 -0.70 -3.40
CA ASN A 58 4.37 -0.30 -4.66
C ASN A 58 4.23 1.19 -4.99
N GLN A 59 3.20 1.87 -4.48
CA GLN A 59 3.02 3.31 -4.69
C GLN A 59 3.88 4.16 -3.75
N ALA A 60 4.34 3.63 -2.60
CA ALA A 60 5.17 4.36 -1.65
C ALA A 60 6.58 4.69 -2.18
N LEU A 61 7.00 4.07 -3.29
CA LEU A 61 8.32 4.25 -3.89
C LEU A 61 8.37 5.33 -4.99
N THR A 62 7.27 6.07 -5.22
CA THR A 62 7.25 7.17 -6.19
C THR A 62 7.57 8.48 -5.49
N GLU A 63 8.66 9.15 -5.88
CA GLU A 63 9.00 10.52 -5.47
C GLU A 63 7.78 11.44 -5.70
N GLY A 64 7.22 11.98 -4.61
CA GLY A 64 6.01 12.81 -4.63
C GLY A 64 4.72 12.15 -4.12
N ASN A 65 4.74 10.88 -3.67
CA ASN A 65 3.57 10.27 -3.04
C ASN A 65 3.32 10.83 -1.61
N PRO A 66 2.12 11.39 -1.31
CA PRO A 66 1.78 11.87 0.03
C PRO A 66 1.92 10.82 1.14
N ALA A 67 1.68 9.54 0.83
CA ALA A 67 1.85 8.45 1.79
C ALA A 67 3.33 8.19 2.09
N ALA A 68 4.24 8.39 1.13
CA ALA A 68 5.67 8.23 1.34
C ALA A 68 6.21 9.29 2.33
N PHE A 69 5.82 10.56 2.15
CA PHE A 69 6.15 11.62 3.10
C PHE A 69 5.59 11.34 4.49
N ALA A 70 4.35 10.84 4.59
CA ALA A 70 3.76 10.47 5.86
C ALA A 70 4.56 9.35 6.57
N THR A 71 5.02 8.36 5.80
CA THR A 71 5.89 7.29 6.32
C THR A 71 7.25 7.82 6.75
N GLN A 72 7.87 8.70 5.97
CA GLN A 72 9.15 9.32 6.32
C GLN A 72 9.05 10.14 7.61
N LEU A 73 7.99 10.94 7.77
CA LEU A 73 7.72 11.65 9.03
C LEU A 73 7.55 10.69 10.20
N LYS A 74 6.83 9.57 9.99
CA LYS A 74 6.66 8.58 11.06
C LYS A 74 7.99 7.91 11.45
N MET A 75 8.82 7.58 10.47
CA MET A 75 10.16 7.01 10.74
C MET A 75 11.05 8.01 11.48
N ALA A 76 10.95 9.30 11.16
CA ALA A 76 11.70 10.35 11.86
C ALA A 76 11.24 10.50 13.32
N PHE A 77 9.93 10.40 13.61
CA PHE A 77 9.42 10.38 14.98
C PHE A 77 9.79 9.12 15.76
N GLU A 78 9.87 7.97 15.08
CA GLU A 78 10.22 6.68 15.71
C GLU A 78 11.73 6.40 15.68
N ASN A 79 12.58 7.43 15.67
CA ASN A 79 14.03 7.26 15.76
C ASN A 79 14.48 7.02 17.21
N ASP A 80 13.80 6.09 17.87
CA ASP A 80 14.03 5.74 19.26
C ASP A 80 15.35 4.99 19.40
N ASN A 81 16.18 5.44 20.34
CA ASN A 81 17.32 4.65 20.78
C ASN A 81 16.86 3.46 21.67
N TYR A 82 17.80 2.69 22.22
CA TYR A 82 17.50 1.52 23.05
C TYR A 82 16.57 1.81 24.25
N PHE A 83 16.43 3.06 24.66
CA PHE A 83 15.56 3.48 25.77
C PHE A 83 14.16 3.91 25.33
N GLY A 84 13.83 3.83 24.04
CA GLY A 84 12.51 4.22 23.53
C GLY A 84 12.30 5.73 23.47
N TRP A 85 13.39 6.50 23.39
CA TRP A 85 13.38 7.95 23.25
C TRP A 85 14.19 8.35 22.02
N GLY A 86 13.61 9.19 21.16
CA GLY A 86 14.35 9.90 20.13
C GLY A 86 13.47 10.26 18.95
N THR A 87 13.57 11.52 18.53
CA THR A 87 13.08 12.00 17.23
C THR A 87 14.30 12.44 16.43
N ASP A 88 14.28 12.23 15.11
CA ASP A 88 15.24 12.82 14.18
C ASP A 88 14.67 14.14 13.66
N GLU A 89 14.91 15.23 14.40
CA GLU A 89 14.31 16.54 14.09
C GLU A 89 14.79 17.06 12.74
N GLU A 90 16.06 16.82 12.39
CA GLU A 90 16.63 17.16 11.09
C GLU A 90 15.89 16.44 9.96
N ALA A 91 15.61 15.14 10.11
CA ALA A 91 14.81 14.39 9.14
C ALA A 91 13.35 14.88 9.08
N VAL A 92 12.74 15.25 10.21
CA VAL A 92 11.39 15.84 10.21
C VAL A 92 11.36 17.11 9.36
N PHE A 93 12.29 18.04 9.60
CA PHE A 93 12.35 19.30 8.86
C PHE A 93 12.67 19.08 7.38
N ALA A 94 13.65 18.23 7.07
CA ALA A 94 13.99 17.90 5.69
C ALA A 94 12.78 17.35 4.92
N VAL A 95 12.02 16.41 5.52
CA VAL A 95 10.81 15.87 4.91
C VAL A 95 9.76 16.96 4.73
N LEU A 96 9.54 17.81 5.74
CA LEU A 96 8.59 18.93 5.62
C LEU A 96 8.98 19.89 4.50
N GLU A 97 10.26 20.21 4.32
CA GLU A 97 10.76 21.09 3.25
C GLU A 97 10.58 20.48 1.86
N THR A 98 10.80 19.17 1.70
CA THR A 98 10.63 18.47 0.41
C THR A 98 9.18 18.47 -0.11
N ILE A 99 8.19 18.68 0.78
CA ILE A 99 6.78 18.78 0.38
C ILE A 99 6.55 20.11 -0.36
N PRO A 100 6.18 20.11 -1.65
CA PRO A 100 6.32 21.30 -2.48
C PRO A 100 5.21 22.34 -2.33
N THR A 101 3.99 21.94 -1.96
CA THR A 101 2.82 22.84 -1.91
C THR A 101 1.91 22.54 -0.73
N SER A 102 1.11 23.53 -0.33
CA SER A 102 0.06 23.41 0.68
C SER A 102 -0.96 22.30 0.34
N SER A 103 -1.30 22.15 -0.95
CA SER A 103 -2.18 21.10 -1.44
C SER A 103 -1.61 19.70 -1.21
N VAL A 104 -0.32 19.49 -1.46
CA VAL A 104 0.36 18.22 -1.18
C VAL A 104 0.47 18.00 0.32
N MET A 105 0.82 19.01 1.11
CA MET A 105 0.87 18.92 2.58
C MET A 105 -0.47 18.46 3.16
N ASN A 106 -1.59 18.99 2.67
CA ASN A 106 -2.92 18.55 3.06
C ASN A 106 -3.20 17.07 2.71
N LYS A 107 -2.65 16.57 1.59
CA LYS A 107 -2.71 15.15 1.23
C LYS A 107 -1.84 14.31 2.16
N VAL A 108 -0.66 14.80 2.56
CA VAL A 108 0.23 14.12 3.52
C VAL A 108 -0.45 13.98 4.87
N GLN A 109 -1.05 15.05 5.41
CA GLN A 109 -1.79 15.00 6.67
C GLN A 109 -2.93 13.97 6.64
N ARG A 110 -3.68 13.91 5.53
CA ARG A 110 -4.72 12.88 5.35
C ARG A 110 -4.13 11.47 5.29
N ALA A 111 -3.06 11.28 4.51
CA ALA A 111 -2.39 9.99 4.40
C ALA A 111 -1.84 9.52 5.75
N TYR A 112 -1.22 10.42 6.52
CA TYR A 112 -0.72 10.15 7.86
C TYR A 112 -1.82 9.65 8.79
N ARG A 113 -2.96 10.35 8.83
CA ARG A 113 -4.14 9.93 9.59
C ARG A 113 -4.69 8.58 9.14
N ASP A 114 -4.75 8.34 7.83
CA ASP A 114 -5.26 7.09 7.29
C ASP A 114 -4.32 5.89 7.51
N LEU A 115 -3.02 6.14 7.71
CA LEU A 115 -2.01 5.12 7.98
C LEU A 115 -1.89 4.82 9.48
N TYR A 116 -1.85 5.85 10.32
CA TYR A 116 -1.50 5.73 11.74
C TYR A 116 -2.67 6.00 12.69
N GLY A 117 -3.81 6.47 12.19
CA GLY A 117 -4.97 6.83 13.02
C GLY A 117 -4.75 8.06 13.90
N ARG A 118 -3.65 8.80 13.70
CA ARG A 118 -3.25 9.97 14.48
C ARG A 118 -3.21 11.23 13.63
N ASN A 119 -3.27 12.39 14.27
CA ASN A 119 -3.14 13.68 13.58
C ASN A 119 -1.67 14.08 13.52
N LEU A 120 -1.15 14.36 12.32
CA LEU A 120 0.25 14.76 12.15
C LEU A 120 0.65 15.98 13.00
N ALA A 121 -0.25 16.97 13.16
CA ALA A 121 0.05 18.15 13.97
C ALA A 121 0.09 17.85 15.47
N ALA A 122 -0.63 16.81 15.93
CA ALA A 122 -0.53 16.35 17.31
C ALA A 122 0.81 15.66 17.55
N ASP A 123 1.21 14.76 16.64
CA ASP A 123 2.48 14.04 16.76
C ASP A 123 3.66 15.02 16.64
N LEU A 124 3.63 15.98 15.71
CA LEU A 124 4.64 17.06 15.66
C LEU A 124 4.75 17.84 16.98
N LYS A 125 3.66 17.99 17.74
CA LYS A 125 3.67 18.71 19.02
C LYS A 125 4.15 17.85 20.19
N GLU A 126 3.93 16.54 20.13
CA GLU A 126 4.39 15.59 21.14
C GLU A 126 5.88 15.28 20.98
N GLU A 127 6.35 15.18 19.74
CA GLU A 127 7.72 14.77 19.39
C GLU A 127 8.71 15.95 19.38
N LEU A 128 8.28 17.16 19.02
CA LEU A 128 9.17 18.33 18.92
C LEU A 128 9.05 19.25 20.14
N SER A 129 10.13 19.98 20.44
CA SER A 129 10.09 21.08 21.40
C SER A 129 9.22 22.24 20.90
N SER A 130 8.90 23.19 21.79
CA SER A 130 8.04 24.33 21.43
C SER A 130 8.63 25.21 20.31
N GLU A 131 9.95 25.38 20.28
CA GLU A 131 10.64 26.18 19.25
C GLU A 131 10.70 25.45 17.90
N GLU A 132 10.97 24.16 17.93
CA GLU A 132 10.99 23.29 16.75
C GLU A 132 9.59 23.14 16.15
N PHE A 133 8.57 22.98 16.98
CA PHE A 133 7.19 22.94 16.52
C PHE A 133 6.78 24.25 15.84
N ALA A 134 7.20 25.40 16.37
CA ALA A 134 6.96 26.69 15.72
C ALA A 134 7.65 26.77 14.35
N THR A 135 8.88 26.27 14.24
CA THR A 135 9.62 26.17 12.97
C THR A 135 8.92 25.25 11.98
N ALA A 136 8.46 24.07 12.40
CA ALA A 136 7.68 23.15 11.57
C ALA A 136 6.41 23.83 11.03
N LEU A 137 5.66 24.55 11.88
CA LEU A 137 4.49 25.29 11.46
C LEU A 137 4.83 26.41 10.48
N GLN A 138 5.95 27.10 10.65
CA GLN A 138 6.41 28.12 9.71
C GLN A 138 6.69 27.50 8.33
N ILE A 139 7.38 26.37 8.27
CA ILE A 139 7.65 25.64 7.01
C ILE A 139 6.33 25.20 6.37
N ILE A 140 5.35 24.74 7.14
CA ILE A 140 4.05 24.30 6.63
C ILE A 140 3.25 25.49 6.07
N ASN A 141 3.22 26.61 6.79
CA ASN A 141 2.43 27.79 6.44
C ASN A 141 3.08 28.64 5.34
N SER A 142 4.39 28.54 5.12
CA SER A 142 5.09 29.25 4.05
C SER A 142 4.96 28.59 2.67
N LYS A 143 4.34 27.39 2.60
CA LYS A 143 4.15 26.68 1.34
C LYS A 143 3.15 27.41 0.43
N PRO A 144 3.42 27.46 -0.88
CA PRO A 144 2.52 28.07 -1.86
C PRO A 144 1.22 27.26 -2.05
#